data_AF-X6LAU0-F1
#
_entry.id   AF-X6LAU0-F1
#
_cell.length_a   1.000
_cell.length_b   1.000
_cell.length_c   1.000
_cell.angle_alpha   90.00
_cell.angle_beta   90.00
_cell.angle_gamma   90.00
#
_symmetry.space_group_name_H-M   'P 1'
#
loop_
_entity.id
_entity.type
_entity.pdbx_description
1 polymer ?
#
loop_
_entity_poly.entity_id
_entity_poly.type
_entity_poly.pdbx_seq_one_letter_code
_entity_poly.pdbx_strand_id
1 'polypeptide(L)'
;MDLFHFDMFLQACVVYDSFHQISVKYPIDVIDSNEGVPHDIPKEYLCPLSKSIMKDPVIASNGITYDRSSIINQYQNIPNYSSLMDNGNLLLYPDFALKQKIQKFLENLK
;
A
#
# COMPACT_ATOMS: atom_id res chain seq x y z
N MET A 1 44.59 17.19 -14.39
CA MET A 1 43.65 16.49 -13.48
C MET A 1 43.99 16.97 -12.10
N ASP A 2 43.15 17.84 -11.54
CA ASP A 2 43.38 18.51 -10.26
C ASP A 2 43.17 17.51 -9.11
N LEU A 3 44.06 17.51 -8.13
CA LEU A 3 44.06 16.60 -6.98
C LEU A 3 42.71 16.66 -6.23
N PHE A 4 42.11 17.84 -6.19
CA PHE A 4 40.78 18.09 -5.61
C PHE A 4 39.65 17.31 -6.27
N HIS A 5 39.75 16.98 -7.56
CA HIS A 5 38.74 16.16 -8.24
C HIS A 5 38.86 14.68 -7.89
N PHE A 6 40.07 14.22 -7.56
CA PHE A 6 40.29 12.82 -7.19
C PHE A 6 39.75 12.52 -5.79
N ASP A 7 39.98 13.42 -4.85
CA ASP A 7 39.42 13.28 -3.49
C ASP A 7 37.89 13.37 -3.50
N MET A 8 37.32 14.31 -4.26
CA MET A 8 35.88 14.39 -4.44
C MET A 8 35.29 13.10 -5.05
N PHE A 9 35.98 12.52 -6.03
CA PHE A 9 35.57 11.26 -6.64
C PHE A 9 35.63 10.10 -5.65
N LEU A 10 36.71 10.00 -4.86
CA LEU A 10 36.84 8.97 -3.81
C LEU A 10 35.73 9.07 -2.76
N GLN A 11 35.41 10.29 -2.31
CA GLN A 11 34.30 10.50 -1.38
C GLN A 11 32.96 10.08 -1.99
N ALA A 12 32.72 10.39 -3.27
CA ALA A 12 31.51 9.96 -3.97
C ALA A 12 31.43 8.44 -4.08
N CYS A 13 32.54 7.75 -4.34
CA CYS A 13 32.60 6.28 -4.35
C CYS A 13 32.28 5.69 -2.97
N VAL A 14 32.85 6.23 -1.89
CA VAL A 14 32.57 5.74 -0.52
C VAL A 14 31.09 5.89 -0.16
N VAL A 15 30.50 7.03 -0.54
CA VAL A 15 29.07 7.27 -0.35
C VAL A 15 28.23 6.28 -1.15
N TYR A 16 28.55 6.08 -2.44
CA TYR A 16 27.88 5.11 -3.31
C TYR A 16 27.95 3.69 -2.74
N ASP A 17 29.13 3.24 -2.34
CA ASP A 17 29.33 1.89 -1.79
C ASP A 17 28.54 1.69 -0.49
N SER A 18 28.52 2.71 0.38
CA SER A 18 27.73 2.69 1.61
C SER A 18 26.24 2.59 1.30
N PHE A 19 25.74 3.40 0.36
CA PHE A 19 24.34 3.33 -0.08
C PHE A 19 24.01 1.99 -0.74
N HIS A 20 24.89 1.45 -1.58
CA HIS A 20 24.71 0.14 -2.22
C HIS A 20 24.63 -0.98 -1.17
N GLN A 21 25.50 -0.96 -0.15
CA GLN A 21 25.44 -1.95 0.92
C GLN A 21 24.12 -1.85 1.70
N ILE A 22 23.65 -0.63 1.97
CA ILE A 22 22.36 -0.40 2.64
C ILE A 22 21.21 -0.92 1.77
N SER A 23 21.18 -0.62 0.47
CA SER A 23 20.10 -1.05 -0.43
C SER A 23 20.06 -2.57 -0.62
N VAL A 24 21.21 -3.25 -0.57
CA VAL A 24 21.28 -4.72 -0.63
C VAL A 24 20.87 -5.36 0.70
N LYS A 25 21.30 -4.79 1.83
CA LYS A 25 21.01 -5.32 3.16
C LYS A 25 19.55 -5.12 3.58
N TYR A 26 18.98 -4.00 3.18
CA TYR A 26 17.58 -3.67 3.38
C TYR A 26 16.96 -3.54 2.00
N PRO A 27 16.69 -4.67 1.32
CA PRO A 27 15.92 -4.62 0.10
C PRO A 27 14.62 -3.90 0.45
N ILE A 28 14.41 -2.75 -0.17
CA ILE A 28 13.08 -2.15 -0.18
C ILE A 28 12.29 -3.15 -1.01
N ASP A 29 11.37 -3.86 -0.38
CA ASP A 29 10.34 -4.60 -1.08
C ASP A 29 9.48 -3.54 -1.81
N VAL A 30 10.02 -2.97 -2.89
CA VAL A 30 9.18 -2.73 -4.04
C VAL A 30 8.62 -4.10 -4.29
N ILE A 31 7.37 -4.29 -3.90
CA ILE A 31 6.57 -5.43 -4.34
C ILE A 31 6.55 -5.28 -5.85
N ASP A 32 7.61 -5.76 -6.48
CA ASP A 32 7.78 -5.95 -7.89
C ASP A 32 7.30 -7.38 -8.10
N SER A 33 5.97 -7.51 -8.14
CA SER A 33 5.28 -8.77 -8.41
C SER A 33 5.33 -9.10 -9.90
N ASN A 34 6.49 -8.94 -10.54
CA ASN A 34 6.68 -9.36 -11.91
C ASN A 34 7.31 -10.76 -11.97
N GLU A 35 6.53 -11.76 -11.57
CA GLU A 35 6.59 -13.08 -12.23
C GLU A 35 5.17 -13.56 -12.58
N GLY A 36 4.69 -13.11 -13.75
CA GLY A 36 3.83 -13.91 -14.62
C GLY A 36 2.38 -14.18 -14.21
N VAL A 37 1.59 -13.17 -13.82
CA VAL A 37 0.10 -13.26 -13.76
C VAL A 37 -0.53 -11.86 -14.00
N PRO A 38 -1.78 -11.75 -14.49
CA PRO A 38 -2.28 -10.61 -15.26
C PRO A 38 -2.50 -9.35 -14.42
N HIS A 39 -2.11 -8.20 -14.98
CA HIS A 39 -2.42 -6.85 -14.51
C HIS A 39 -2.44 -6.70 -12.99
N ASP A 40 -1.26 -6.44 -12.40
CA ASP A 40 -1.09 -6.14 -10.98
C ASP A 40 -2.16 -5.15 -10.52
N ILE A 41 -3.13 -5.68 -9.78
CA ILE A 41 -4.24 -4.91 -9.22
C ILE A 41 -3.61 -3.89 -8.26
N PRO A 42 -3.85 -2.58 -8.46
CA PRO A 42 -3.34 -1.57 -7.53
C PRO A 42 -3.72 -1.90 -6.10
N LYS A 43 -2.75 -1.84 -5.18
CA LYS A 43 -2.96 -2.19 -3.76
C LYS A 43 -4.07 -1.37 -3.11
N GLU A 44 -4.26 -0.13 -3.55
CA GLU A 44 -5.34 0.74 -3.09
C GLU A 44 -6.75 0.20 -3.42
N TYR A 45 -6.87 -0.75 -4.36
CA TYR A 45 -8.13 -1.41 -4.70
C TYR A 45 -8.39 -2.66 -3.86
N LEU A 46 -7.38 -3.17 -3.16
CA LEU A 46 -7.47 -4.39 -2.36
C LEU A 46 -7.89 -4.08 -0.93
N CYS A 47 -8.87 -4.84 -0.42
CA CYS A 47 -9.27 -4.73 0.97
C CYS A 47 -8.14 -5.22 1.91
N PRO A 48 -7.79 -4.46 2.97
CA PRO A 48 -6.76 -4.87 3.91
C PRO A 48 -7.04 -6.19 4.65
N LEU A 49 -8.32 -6.54 4.83
CA LEU A 49 -8.77 -7.77 5.50
C LEU A 49 -8.81 -8.96 4.54
N SER A 50 -9.63 -8.88 3.49
CA SER A 50 -9.87 -10.02 2.58
C SER A 50 -8.84 -10.15 1.46
N LYS A 51 -7.93 -9.18 1.30
CA LYS A 51 -6.91 -9.13 0.23
C LYS A 51 -7.48 -9.22 -1.19
N SER A 52 -8.77 -8.92 -1.34
CA SER A 52 -9.52 -8.99 -2.59
C SER A 52 -9.95 -7.59 -3.03
N ILE A 53 -10.24 -7.40 -4.33
CA ILE A 53 -10.75 -6.12 -4.85
C ILE A 53 -12.03 -5.72 -4.09
N MET A 54 -12.07 -4.48 -3.60
CA MET A 54 -13.23 -3.93 -2.91
C MET A 54 -14.40 -3.74 -3.87
N LYS A 55 -15.57 -4.28 -3.51
CA LYS A 55 -16.82 -4.08 -4.25
C LYS A 55 -17.58 -2.87 -3.71
N ASP A 56 -17.53 -2.69 -2.40
CA ASP A 56 -18.13 -1.55 -1.71
C ASP A 56 -17.12 -0.94 -0.72
N PRO A 57 -16.20 -0.09 -1.21
CA PRO A 57 -15.18 0.52 -0.36
C PRO A 57 -15.80 1.49 0.66
N VAL A 58 -15.47 1.30 1.93
CA VAL A 58 -15.91 2.12 3.07
C VAL A 58 -14.72 2.48 3.97
N ILE A 59 -14.65 3.75 4.35
CA ILE A 59 -13.64 4.33 5.24
C ILE A 59 -14.10 4.12 6.69
N ALA A 60 -13.26 3.50 7.51
CA ALA A 60 -13.46 3.41 8.96
C ALA A 60 -12.84 4.63 9.67
N SER A 61 -13.13 4.83 10.96
CA SER A 61 -12.64 6.00 11.73
C SER A 61 -11.11 6.07 11.87
N ASN A 62 -10.39 4.98 11.62
CA ASN A 62 -8.93 4.98 11.53
C ASN A 62 -8.38 5.53 10.19
N GLY A 63 -9.26 5.96 9.28
CA GLY A 63 -8.90 6.49 7.96
C GLY A 63 -8.56 5.42 6.92
N ILE A 64 -8.71 4.13 7.23
CA ILE A 64 -8.44 3.02 6.31
C ILE A 64 -9.73 2.61 5.59
N THR A 65 -9.62 2.36 4.30
CA THR A 65 -10.71 1.86 3.47
C THR A 65 -10.73 0.34 3.43
N TYR A 66 -11.90 -0.26 3.63
CA TYR A 66 -12.15 -1.69 3.59
C TYR A 66 -13.31 -2.00 2.66
N ASP A 67 -13.45 -3.26 2.24
CA ASP A 67 -14.72 -3.70 1.69
C ASP A 67 -15.76 -3.82 2.81
N ARG A 68 -16.97 -3.28 2.60
CA ARG A 68 -18.03 -3.26 3.61
C ARG A 68 -18.32 -4.64 4.19
N SER A 69 -18.41 -5.67 3.34
CA SER A 69 -18.72 -7.03 3.81
C SER A 69 -17.59 -7.60 4.66
N SER A 70 -16.34 -7.29 4.30
CA SER A 70 -15.16 -7.78 5.00
C SER A 70 -15.05 -7.14 6.39
N ILE A 71 -15.21 -5.82 6.50
CA ILE A 71 -15.08 -5.14 7.79
C ILE A 71 -16.22 -5.48 8.75
N ILE A 72 -17.46 -5.58 8.28
CA ILE A 72 -18.60 -5.96 9.14
C ILE A 72 -18.38 -7.35 9.78
N ASN A 73 -17.83 -8.29 9.02
CA ASN A 73 -17.65 -9.67 9.49
C ASN A 73 -16.36 -9.87 10.31
N GLN A 74 -15.33 -9.05 10.10
CA GLN A 74 -13.97 -9.34 10.59
C GLN A 74 -13.31 -8.16 11.33
N TYR A 75 -14.03 -7.08 11.65
CA TYR A 75 -13.43 -5.93 12.33
C TYR A 75 -12.73 -6.32 13.65
N GLN A 76 -13.21 -7.36 14.34
CA GLN A 76 -12.61 -7.86 15.59
C GLN A 76 -11.18 -8.39 15.41
N ASN A 77 -10.79 -8.75 14.19
CA ASN A 77 -9.44 -9.18 13.86
C ASN A 77 -8.47 -8.00 13.66
N ILE A 78 -8.98 -6.77 13.64
CA ILE A 78 -8.16 -5.56 13.49
C ILE A 78 -7.52 -5.23 14.85
N PRO A 79 -6.19 -4.99 14.90
CA PRO A 79 -5.55 -4.48 16.11
C PRO A 79 -6.21 -3.18 16.57
N ASN A 80 -6.56 -3.08 17.85
CA ASN A 80 -7.25 -1.92 18.42
C ASN A 80 -8.59 -1.58 17.73
N TYR A 81 -9.37 -2.60 17.33
CA TYR A 81 -10.66 -2.41 16.67
C TYR A 81 -11.66 -1.53 17.44
N SER A 82 -11.51 -1.39 18.76
CA SER A 82 -12.32 -0.47 19.58
C SER A 82 -12.22 0.98 19.13
N SER A 83 -11.09 1.39 18.54
CA SER A 83 -10.92 2.72 17.93
C SER A 83 -11.79 2.94 16.68
N LEU A 84 -12.31 1.86 16.10
CA LEU A 84 -13.22 1.89 14.94
C LEU A 84 -14.67 2.19 15.32
N MET A 85 -14.96 2.17 16.63
CA MET A 85 -16.31 2.24 17.16
C MET A 85 -16.61 3.62 17.74
N ASP A 86 -17.84 4.08 17.53
CA ASP A 86 -18.43 5.21 18.25
C ASP A 86 -19.71 4.74 18.93
N ASN A 87 -19.77 4.92 20.26
CA ASN A 87 -20.86 4.44 21.10
C ASN A 87 -21.25 2.97 20.84
N GLY A 88 -20.25 2.10 20.62
CA GLY A 88 -20.42 0.67 20.36
C GLY A 88 -20.85 0.30 18.94
N ASN A 89 -20.99 1.27 18.04
CA ASN A 89 -21.32 1.04 16.64
C ASN A 89 -20.10 1.29 15.75
N LEU A 90 -19.92 0.43 14.74
CA LEU A 90 -18.88 0.62 13.74
C LEU A 90 -19.25 1.78 12.82
N LEU A 91 -18.45 2.85 12.82
CA LEU A 91 -18.66 3.99 11.92
C LEU A 91 -17.98 3.74 10.58
N LEU A 92 -18.78 3.73 9.51
CA LEU A 92 -18.33 3.47 8.14
C LEU A 92 -18.85 4.56 7.21
N TYR A 93 -17.93 5.21 6.49
CA TYR A 93 -18.25 6.24 5.50
C TYR A 93 -17.99 5.70 4.09
N PRO A 94 -18.90 5.86 3.12
CA PRO A 94 -18.68 5.38 1.76
C PRO A 94 -17.53 6.11 1.06
N ASP A 95 -16.63 5.37 0.40
CA ASP A 95 -15.58 5.93 -0.46
C ASP A 95 -16.01 5.87 -1.93
N PHE A 96 -16.87 6.81 -2.34
CA PHE A 96 -17.39 6.85 -3.71
C PHE A 96 -16.31 7.08 -4.77
N ALA A 97 -15.25 7.83 -4.42
CA ALA A 97 -14.16 8.14 -5.34
C ALA A 97 -13.36 6.86 -5.66
N LEU A 98 -13.00 6.08 -4.64
CA LEU A 98 -12.33 4.81 -4.84
C LEU A 98 -13.22 3.81 -5.56
N LYS A 99 -14.52 3.76 -5.23
CA LYS A 99 -15.48 2.90 -5.92
C LYS A 99 -15.50 3.15 -7.43
N GLN A 100 -15.55 4.42 -7.84
CA GLN A 100 -15.52 4.79 -9.27
C GLN A 100 -14.19 4.39 -9.94
N LYS A 101 -13.05 4.59 -9.25
CA LYS A 101 -11.73 4.18 -9.76
C LYS A 101 -11.66 2.66 -9.99
N ILE A 102 -12.11 1.87 -9.01
CA ILE A 102 -12.14 0.40 -9.10
C ILE A 102 -13.04 -0.05 -10.25
N GLN A 103 -14.24 0.55 -10.39
CA GLN A 103 -15.15 0.23 -11.49
C GLN A 103 -14.52 0.49 -12.85
N LYS A 104 -13.92 1.67 -13.05
CA LYS A 104 -13.21 2.02 -14.28
C LYS A 104 -12.05 1.06 -14.56
N PHE A 105 -11.30 0.67 -13.53
CA PHE A 105 -10.23 -0.32 -13.66
C PHE A 105 -10.78 -1.66 -14.15
N LEU A 106 -11.85 -2.18 -13.54
CA LEU A 106 -12.48 -3.45 -13.93
C LEU A 106 -13.10 -3.42 -15.33
N GLU A 107 -13.61 -2.27 -15.77
CA GLU A 107 -14.11 -2.07 -17.14
C GLU A 107 -12.99 -2.17 -18.17
N ASN A 108 -11.82 -1.61 -17.88
CA ASN A 108 -10.65 -1.67 -18.77
C ASN A 108 -10.02 -3.06 -18.86
N LEU A 109 -10.36 -3.98 -17.95
CA LEU A 109 -9.89 -5.37 -17.96
C LEU A 109 -10.75 -6.30 -18.83
N LYS A 110 -11.93 -5.84 -19.26
CA LYS A 110 -12.86 -6.60 -20.11
C LYS A 110 -12.54 -6.41 -21.58
#